data_AF-A0A6M9PQ32-F1
#
_entry.id   AF-A0A6M9PQ32-F1
#
_cell.length_a   1.000
_cell.length_b   1.000
_cell.length_c   1.000
_cell.angle_alpha   90.00
_cell.angle_beta   90.00
_cell.angle_gamma   90.00
#
_symmetry.space_group_name_H-M   'P 1'
#
loop_
_entity.id
_entity.type
_entity.pdbx_description
1 polymer ?
#
loop_
_entity_poly.entity_id
_entity_poly.type
_entity_poly.pdbx_seq_one_letter_code
_entity_poly.pdbx_strand_id
1 'polypeptide(L)'
;MGSIKQDIHETCLGLYETAQDKWADFTLFLKEAWPLLLFLLLVLIGIWWYADPPPPRNVQMATGSVGGSYEVMAKKYVDYFEKKGITLELINTKGAQENLQRLVDRKDPLQAAFVQAGIFNHEGIKGVATLGAVDYEPIWFFYRGSQLKASNFRGVSNQVEHFIEKKVSVGAIGSGTHVQAMHLLEITGQANRVNFLNLSNHEAVEALQQGRIDAAFLVDGYQSQNVQTLLKDPNIHIAAFERAQALSRILPFLHILEVPMGGFNLIRNFPDKDIQLLGTTTNLLIDDHMHPALQFLFLEAAREINGKASFFAKRGEFPLFGSSGLPESPVAVHYQKNGSPLLMAYLPFWLAELVNRLIFVFLPFCVIAYPVLLTLPSFREKRIRRKINRLYGILRLYEQELTENFQPEMLSEYLKKLDLLEYQTLQLKVPKGLSSDYYSLRSSIDYVRNCLGRGVQPYRLQEDAGDI
;
A
#
# COMPACT_ATOMS: atom_id res chain seq x y z
N MET A 1 -39.74 38.90 44.24
CA MET A 1 -38.98 37.66 43.99
C MET A 1 -39.45 37.11 42.65
N GLY A 2 -38.71 37.40 41.57
CA GLY A 2 -38.99 36.83 40.25
C GLY A 2 -38.84 35.31 40.33
N SER A 3 -39.81 34.59 39.76
CA SER A 3 -39.87 33.13 39.85
C SER A 3 -38.74 32.54 39.02
N ILE A 4 -37.97 31.61 39.59
CA ILE A 4 -36.88 30.85 38.92
C ILE A 4 -37.33 30.25 37.57
N LYS A 5 -38.63 30.04 37.39
CA LYS A 5 -39.24 29.62 36.11
C LYS A 5 -39.13 30.67 34.99
N GLN A 6 -39.18 31.97 35.31
CA GLN A 6 -39.00 33.05 34.33
C GLN A 6 -37.55 33.14 33.86
N ASP A 7 -36.58 33.07 34.77
CA ASP A 7 -35.15 33.12 34.42
C ASP A 7 -34.73 31.95 33.52
N ILE A 8 -35.24 30.74 33.77
CA ILE A 8 -34.96 29.56 32.94
C ILE A 8 -35.60 29.69 31.55
N HIS A 9 -36.84 30.22 31.49
CA HIS A 9 -37.52 30.44 30.23
C HIS A 9 -36.81 31.50 29.37
N GLU A 10 -36.40 32.61 29.97
CA GLU A 10 -35.64 33.68 29.29
C GLU A 10 -34.24 33.20 28.84
N THR A 11 -33.57 32.37 29.63
CA THR A 11 -32.28 31.77 29.24
C THR A 11 -32.42 30.78 28.09
N CYS A 12 -33.47 29.94 28.09
CA CYS A 12 -33.75 29.03 26.97
C CYS A 12 -34.17 29.78 25.70
N LEU A 13 -34.94 30.86 25.82
CA LEU A 13 -35.34 31.70 24.69
C LEU A 13 -34.11 32.38 24.08
N GLY A 14 -33.21 32.92 24.91
CA GLY A 14 -31.95 33.50 24.48
C GLY A 14 -31.00 32.50 23.81
N LEU A 15 -30.93 31.25 24.28
CA LEU A 15 -30.17 30.19 23.63
C LEU A 15 -30.77 29.77 22.28
N TYR A 16 -32.09 29.70 22.18
CA TYR A 16 -32.81 29.39 20.95
C TYR A 16 -32.64 30.49 19.90
N GLU A 17 -32.78 31.76 20.29
CA GLU A 17 -32.54 32.92 19.42
C GLU A 17 -31.07 32.98 18.98
N THR A 18 -30.12 32.73 19.88
CA THR A 18 -28.69 32.66 19.53
C THR A 18 -28.37 31.51 18.57
N ALA A 19 -29.03 30.36 18.73
CA ALA A 19 -28.87 29.22 17.83
C ALA A 19 -29.49 29.50 16.45
N GLN A 20 -30.65 30.14 16.40
CA GLN A 20 -31.33 30.53 15.17
C GLN A 20 -30.56 31.60 14.40
N ASP A 21 -30.01 32.61 15.09
CA ASP A 21 -29.15 33.63 14.49
C ASP A 21 -27.85 33.02 13.96
N LYS A 22 -27.22 32.11 14.73
CA LYS A 22 -26.04 31.37 14.26
C LYS A 22 -26.35 30.46 13.07
N TRP A 23 -27.55 29.89 13.00
CA TRP A 23 -27.98 29.06 11.87
C TRP A 23 -28.27 29.89 10.61
N ALA A 24 -28.90 31.06 10.78
CA ALA A 24 -29.10 32.02 9.69
C ALA A 24 -27.75 32.53 9.16
N ASP A 25 -26.81 32.85 10.06
CA ASP A 25 -25.45 33.24 9.70
C ASP A 25 -24.69 32.09 9.02
N PHE A 26 -24.88 30.84 9.45
CA PHE A 26 -24.28 29.66 8.84
C PHE A 26 -24.82 29.35 7.44
N THR A 27 -26.12 29.49 7.22
CA THR A 27 -26.73 29.29 5.88
C THR A 27 -26.37 30.41 4.92
N LEU A 28 -26.23 31.65 5.41
CA LEU A 28 -25.68 32.77 4.64
C LEU A 28 -24.20 32.54 4.31
N PHE A 29 -23.43 32.05 5.28
CA PHE A 29 -22.03 31.65 5.11
C PHE A 29 -21.85 30.58 4.02
N LEU A 30 -22.65 29.52 4.02
CA LEU A 30 -22.62 28.49 2.97
C LEU A 30 -22.94 29.04 1.58
N LYS A 31 -23.94 29.92 1.47
CA LYS A 31 -24.31 30.57 0.19
C LYS A 31 -23.24 31.52 -0.33
N GLU A 32 -22.47 32.17 0.54
CA GLU A 32 -21.44 33.13 0.13
C GLU A 32 -20.05 32.50 -0.06
N ALA A 33 -19.73 31.47 0.72
CA ALA A 33 -18.46 30.73 0.66
C ALA A 33 -18.46 29.59 -0.37
N TRP A 34 -19.57 29.36 -1.08
CA TRP A 34 -19.69 28.26 -2.04
C TRP A 34 -18.53 28.15 -3.06
N PRO A 35 -17.93 29.23 -3.61
CA PRO A 35 -16.83 29.10 -4.57
C PRO A 35 -15.53 28.63 -3.89
N LEU A 36 -15.29 29.05 -2.64
CA LEU A 36 -14.15 28.64 -1.83
C LEU A 36 -14.31 27.18 -1.36
N LEU A 37 -15.54 26.81 -0.97
CA LEU A 37 -15.88 25.42 -0.64
C LEU A 37 -15.75 24.50 -1.87
N LEU A 38 -16.17 24.97 -3.04
CA LEU A 38 -15.99 24.25 -4.30
C LEU A 38 -14.51 24.11 -4.66
N PHE A 39 -13.71 25.16 -4.47
CA PHE A 39 -12.26 25.07 -4.64
C PHE A 39 -11.62 24.05 -3.70
N LEU A 40 -11.96 24.07 -2.40
CA LEU A 40 -11.48 23.08 -1.44
C LEU A 40 -11.93 21.66 -1.79
N LEU A 41 -13.16 21.50 -2.28
CA LEU A 41 -13.66 20.22 -2.77
C LEU A 41 -12.86 19.72 -3.98
N LEU A 42 -12.55 20.58 -4.95
CA LEU A 42 -11.73 20.23 -6.10
C LEU A 42 -10.29 19.86 -5.70
N VAL A 43 -9.71 20.59 -4.74
CA VAL A 43 -8.40 20.25 -4.16
C VAL A 43 -8.45 18.88 -3.48
N LEU A 44 -9.49 18.62 -2.67
CA LEU A 44 -9.67 17.34 -2.00
C LEU A 44 -9.83 16.19 -3.01
N ILE A 45 -10.63 16.39 -4.07
CA ILE A 45 -10.79 15.41 -5.17
C ILE A 45 -9.43 15.18 -5.87
N GLY A 46 -8.68 16.24 -6.16
CA GLY A 46 -7.36 16.15 -6.78
C GLY A 46 -6.37 15.35 -5.92
N ILE A 47 -6.31 15.63 -4.61
CA ILE A 47 -5.47 14.88 -3.67
C ILE A 47 -5.94 13.43 -3.57
N TRP A 48 -7.24 13.18 -3.52
CA TRP A 48 -7.80 11.83 -3.44
C TRP A 48 -7.53 11.00 -4.70
N TRP A 49 -7.48 11.64 -5.88
CA TRP A 49 -7.15 10.99 -7.14
C TRP A 49 -5.65 10.72 -7.30
N TYR A 50 -4.80 11.54 -6.69
CA TYR A 50 -3.36 11.32 -6.65
C TYR A 50 -2.94 10.27 -5.60
N ALA A 51 -3.69 10.15 -4.50
CA ALA A 51 -3.41 9.16 -3.47
C ALA A 51 -3.63 7.73 -3.98
N ASP A 52 -2.78 6.80 -3.52
CA ASP A 52 -2.79 5.40 -3.96
C ASP A 52 -4.20 4.77 -3.87
N PRO A 53 -4.59 3.96 -4.88
CA PRO A 53 -5.86 3.26 -4.86
C PRO A 53 -5.88 2.27 -3.69
N PRO A 54 -7.05 2.00 -3.08
CA PRO A 54 -7.14 1.03 -2.00
C PRO A 54 -6.60 -0.34 -2.46
N PRO A 55 -5.93 -1.10 -1.57
CA PRO A 55 -5.38 -2.39 -1.94
C PRO A 55 -6.47 -3.30 -2.50
N PRO A 56 -6.19 -4.06 -3.57
CA PRO A 56 -7.17 -4.99 -4.11
C PRO A 56 -7.51 -6.05 -3.07
N ARG A 57 -8.77 -6.46 -3.04
CA ARG A 57 -9.27 -7.47 -2.09
C ARG A 57 -9.01 -8.90 -2.53
N ASN A 58 -8.63 -9.10 -3.79
CA ASN A 58 -8.32 -10.40 -4.36
C ASN A 58 -6.90 -10.36 -4.90
N VAL A 59 -6.07 -11.30 -4.48
CA VAL A 59 -4.67 -11.42 -4.86
C VAL A 59 -4.44 -12.82 -5.39
N GLN A 60 -3.78 -12.95 -6.54
CA GLN A 60 -3.42 -14.24 -7.11
C GLN A 60 -1.98 -14.62 -6.76
N MET A 61 -1.79 -15.84 -6.28
CA MET A 61 -0.50 -16.40 -5.91
C MET A 61 -0.24 -17.73 -6.61
N ALA A 62 0.86 -17.80 -7.37
CA ALA A 62 1.29 -19.05 -7.98
C ALA A 62 2.01 -19.92 -6.95
N THR A 63 1.70 -21.20 -6.99
CA THR A 63 2.22 -22.19 -6.05
C THR A 63 3.02 -23.24 -6.80
N GLY A 64 2.53 -24.46 -6.94
CA GLY A 64 3.22 -25.50 -7.68
C GLY A 64 2.27 -26.63 -8.01
N SER A 65 2.84 -27.82 -8.18
CA SER A 65 2.06 -29.02 -8.37
C SER A 65 1.19 -29.30 -7.15
N VAL A 66 0.05 -29.94 -7.41
CA VAL A 66 -0.89 -30.35 -6.37
C VAL A 66 -0.18 -31.28 -5.38
N GLY A 67 -0.33 -31.00 -4.07
CA GLY A 67 0.27 -31.75 -2.97
C GLY A 67 1.73 -31.42 -2.66
N GLY A 68 2.37 -30.50 -3.38
CA GLY A 68 3.73 -30.02 -3.08
C GLY A 68 3.81 -29.11 -1.85
N SER A 69 5.02 -28.88 -1.31
CA SER A 69 5.20 -27.96 -0.16
C SER A 69 4.66 -26.56 -0.43
N TYR A 70 4.76 -26.05 -1.66
CA TYR A 70 4.27 -24.72 -2.01
C TYR A 70 2.76 -24.59 -1.83
N GLU A 71 1.98 -25.58 -2.24
CA GLU A 71 0.53 -25.54 -2.05
C GLU A 71 0.18 -25.64 -0.56
N VAL A 72 0.83 -26.55 0.18
CA VAL A 72 0.61 -26.72 1.62
C VAL A 72 0.97 -25.46 2.40
N MET A 73 2.07 -24.81 2.03
CA MET A 73 2.49 -23.55 2.64
C MET A 73 1.54 -22.41 2.26
N ALA A 74 1.17 -22.29 0.98
CA ALA A 74 0.30 -21.22 0.51
C ALA A 74 -1.10 -21.29 1.12
N LYS A 75 -1.63 -22.48 1.40
CA LYS A 75 -2.90 -22.64 2.15
C LYS A 75 -2.84 -21.95 3.53
N LYS A 76 -1.71 -22.00 4.23
CA LYS A 76 -1.53 -21.26 5.49
C LYS A 76 -1.58 -19.75 5.28
N TYR A 77 -1.11 -19.25 4.13
CA TYR A 77 -1.21 -17.84 3.76
C TYR A 77 -2.66 -17.46 3.43
N VAL A 78 -3.43 -18.34 2.77
CA VAL A 78 -4.87 -18.12 2.54
C VAL A 78 -5.59 -17.91 3.87
N ASP A 79 -5.41 -18.83 4.83
CA ASP A 79 -6.01 -18.73 6.17
C ASP A 79 -5.62 -17.44 6.91
N TYR A 80 -4.40 -16.95 6.68
CA TYR A 80 -3.92 -15.69 7.27
C TYR A 80 -4.55 -14.46 6.60
N PHE A 81 -4.66 -14.46 5.28
CA PHE A 81 -5.22 -13.38 4.48
C PHE A 81 -6.74 -13.24 4.71
N GLU A 82 -7.46 -14.36 4.83
CA GLU A 82 -8.90 -14.36 5.11
C GLU A 82 -9.23 -13.65 6.43
N LYS A 83 -8.43 -13.89 7.48
CA LYS A 83 -8.55 -13.19 8.78
C LYS A 83 -8.35 -11.67 8.68
N LYS A 84 -7.75 -11.20 7.59
CA LYS A 84 -7.47 -9.79 7.31
C LYS A 84 -8.42 -9.21 6.26
N GLY A 85 -9.41 -9.99 5.80
CA GLY A 85 -10.44 -9.56 4.86
C GLY A 85 -9.97 -9.47 3.41
N ILE A 86 -8.91 -10.20 3.05
CA ILE A 86 -8.37 -10.29 1.69
C ILE A 86 -8.44 -11.74 1.23
N THR A 87 -8.91 -11.97 0.01
CA THR A 87 -8.92 -13.28 -0.63
C THR A 87 -7.59 -13.52 -1.32
N LEU A 88 -6.90 -14.59 -0.95
CA LEU A 88 -5.70 -15.06 -1.65
C LEU A 88 -6.08 -16.28 -2.50
N GLU A 89 -6.12 -16.11 -3.82
CA GLU A 89 -6.42 -17.17 -4.76
C GLU A 89 -5.14 -17.90 -5.17
N LEU A 90 -5.10 -19.22 -4.93
CA LEU A 90 -3.95 -20.04 -5.27
C LEU A 90 -4.06 -20.55 -6.71
N ILE A 91 -3.00 -20.34 -7.48
CA ILE A 91 -2.89 -20.80 -8.85
C ILE A 91 -1.88 -21.94 -8.90
N ASN A 92 -2.35 -23.12 -9.30
CA ASN A 92 -1.48 -24.28 -9.51
C ASN A 92 -0.68 -24.13 -10.80
N THR A 93 0.57 -24.56 -10.76
CA THR A 93 1.51 -24.49 -11.89
C THR A 93 2.36 -25.76 -11.95
N LYS A 94 3.18 -25.90 -12.99
CA LYS A 94 4.16 -26.99 -13.12
C LYS A 94 5.38 -26.81 -12.20
N GLY A 95 5.51 -25.65 -11.54
CA GLY A 95 6.56 -25.39 -10.56
C GLY A 95 7.20 -24.02 -10.72
N ALA A 96 8.36 -23.88 -10.10
CA ALA A 96 8.99 -22.58 -9.87
C ALA A 96 9.43 -21.84 -11.15
N GLN A 97 9.73 -22.55 -12.25
CA GLN A 97 10.06 -21.90 -13.53
C GLN A 97 8.82 -21.23 -14.18
N GLU A 98 7.69 -21.94 -14.20
CA GLU A 98 6.43 -21.39 -14.72
C GLU A 98 5.94 -20.22 -13.85
N ASN A 99 6.09 -20.34 -12.53
CA ASN A 99 5.76 -19.24 -11.60
C ASN A 99 6.47 -17.94 -11.95
N LEU A 100 7.79 -18.00 -12.14
CA LEU A 100 8.57 -16.81 -12.47
C LEU A 100 8.17 -16.28 -13.85
N GLN A 101 8.00 -17.14 -14.85
CA GLN A 101 7.60 -16.71 -16.20
C GLN A 101 6.27 -15.96 -16.19
N ARG A 102 5.29 -16.47 -15.44
CA ARG A 102 3.99 -15.81 -15.27
C ARG A 102 4.10 -14.51 -14.50
N LEU A 103 4.92 -14.46 -13.45
CA LEU A 103 5.12 -13.25 -12.65
C LEU A 103 5.86 -12.13 -13.41
N VAL A 104 6.72 -12.49 -14.37
CA VAL A 104 7.39 -11.54 -15.26
C VAL A 104 6.44 -10.98 -16.33
N ASP A 105 5.42 -11.74 -16.73
CA ASP A 105 4.42 -11.27 -17.70
C ASP A 105 3.45 -10.29 -17.04
N ARG A 106 3.64 -9.00 -17.32
CA ARG A 106 2.81 -7.90 -16.80
C ARG A 106 1.33 -7.97 -17.20
N LYS A 107 0.98 -8.82 -18.16
CA LYS A 107 -0.42 -9.04 -18.55
C LYS A 107 -1.09 -10.14 -17.73
N ASP A 108 -0.32 -10.99 -17.06
CA ASP A 108 -0.85 -12.00 -16.16
C ASP A 108 -1.31 -11.30 -14.86
N PRO A 109 -2.53 -11.56 -14.36
CA PRO A 109 -3.01 -11.01 -13.09
C PRO A 109 -2.26 -11.54 -11.85
N LEU A 110 -1.31 -12.47 -12.04
CA LEU A 110 -0.50 -13.03 -10.98
C LEU A 110 0.34 -11.95 -10.27
N GLN A 111 0.19 -11.87 -8.94
CA GLN A 111 0.88 -10.85 -8.15
C GLN A 111 1.98 -11.41 -7.26
N ALA A 112 1.87 -12.66 -6.82
CA ALA A 112 2.84 -13.31 -5.95
C ALA A 112 3.16 -14.72 -6.43
N ALA A 113 4.36 -15.21 -6.10
CA ALA A 113 4.69 -16.60 -6.30
C ALA A 113 5.75 -17.10 -5.33
N PHE A 114 5.67 -18.38 -4.98
CA PHE A 114 6.81 -19.08 -4.39
C PHE A 114 7.76 -19.55 -5.47
N VAL A 115 9.03 -19.19 -5.35
CA VAL A 115 10.04 -19.52 -6.35
C VAL A 115 11.34 -19.93 -5.66
N GLN A 116 11.79 -21.14 -5.98
CA GLN A 116 12.98 -21.72 -5.42
C GLN A 116 14.24 -20.94 -5.84
N ALA A 117 15.19 -20.74 -4.93
CA ALA A 117 16.46 -20.11 -5.25
C ALA A 117 17.32 -21.00 -6.15
N GLY A 118 18.05 -20.36 -7.06
CA GLY A 118 19.00 -21.02 -7.96
C GLY A 118 18.38 -21.64 -9.21
N ILE A 119 17.11 -21.41 -9.54
CA ILE A 119 16.48 -21.99 -10.73
C ILE A 119 16.59 -21.15 -12.00
N PHE A 120 17.05 -19.89 -11.89
CA PHE A 120 17.15 -18.95 -13.00
C PHE A 120 18.43 -18.10 -12.89
N ASN A 121 18.91 -17.60 -14.04
CA ASN A 121 19.90 -16.54 -14.06
C ASN A 121 19.18 -15.20 -13.84
N HIS A 122 19.69 -14.39 -12.90
CA HIS A 122 19.13 -13.09 -12.52
C HIS A 122 19.27 -12.03 -13.62
N GLU A 123 20.19 -12.25 -14.56
CA GLU A 123 20.44 -11.33 -15.67
C GLU A 123 19.21 -11.22 -16.60
N GLY A 124 18.65 -10.01 -16.69
CA GLY A 124 17.56 -9.70 -17.61
C GLY A 124 16.15 -9.86 -17.05
N ILE A 125 15.99 -10.38 -15.83
CA ILE A 125 14.68 -10.41 -15.15
C ILE A 125 14.33 -8.99 -14.70
N LYS A 126 13.21 -8.47 -15.19
CA LYS A 126 12.67 -7.16 -14.82
C LYS A 126 11.22 -7.31 -14.40
N GLY A 127 10.78 -6.41 -13.53
CA GLY A 127 9.39 -6.34 -13.10
C GLY A 127 9.00 -7.23 -11.94
N VAL A 128 9.99 -7.90 -11.34
CA VAL A 128 9.80 -8.78 -10.19
C VAL A 128 10.69 -8.31 -9.06
N ALA A 129 10.14 -8.29 -7.85
CA ALA A 129 10.88 -8.03 -6.62
C ALA A 129 10.74 -9.19 -5.65
N THR A 130 11.68 -9.33 -4.72
CA THR A 130 11.58 -10.32 -3.63
C THR A 130 11.10 -9.66 -2.33
N LEU A 131 10.30 -10.40 -1.56
CA LEU A 131 9.99 -10.11 -0.16
C LEU A 131 10.89 -10.90 0.81
N GLY A 132 11.83 -11.68 0.28
CA GLY A 132 12.74 -12.52 1.04
C GLY A 132 12.46 -14.02 0.90
N ALA A 133 13.40 -14.82 1.38
CA ALA A 133 13.24 -16.25 1.54
C ALA A 133 12.37 -16.56 2.76
N VAL A 134 11.50 -17.55 2.64
CA VAL A 134 10.51 -17.91 3.67
C VAL A 134 10.64 -19.33 4.18
N ASP A 135 11.35 -20.23 3.49
CA ASP A 135 11.57 -21.58 4.00
C ASP A 135 12.84 -22.19 3.40
N TYR A 136 13.31 -23.28 4.00
CA TYR A 136 14.32 -24.15 3.42
C TYR A 136 13.67 -25.29 2.63
N GLU A 137 14.23 -25.57 1.46
CA GLU A 137 13.89 -26.71 0.62
C GLU A 137 15.11 -27.63 0.51
N PRO A 138 15.22 -28.66 1.36
CA PRO A 138 16.29 -29.64 1.26
C PRO A 138 16.26 -30.37 -0.09
N ILE A 139 17.46 -30.64 -0.62
CA ILE A 139 17.67 -31.52 -1.75
C ILE A 139 17.82 -32.93 -1.20
N TRP A 140 16.77 -33.72 -1.35
CA TRP A 140 16.73 -35.11 -0.94
C TRP A 140 17.21 -36.01 -2.05
N PHE A 141 18.15 -36.90 -1.75
CA PHE A 141 18.50 -38.02 -2.61
C PHE A 141 18.12 -39.32 -1.91
N PHE A 142 16.94 -39.82 -2.25
CA PHE A 142 16.41 -41.06 -1.71
C PHE A 142 16.83 -42.23 -2.60
N TYR A 143 17.17 -43.36 -1.99
CA TYR A 143 17.50 -44.58 -2.73
C TYR A 143 17.02 -45.84 -2.02
N ARG A 144 16.81 -46.89 -2.83
CA ARG A 144 16.50 -48.24 -2.38
C ARG A 144 17.75 -49.11 -2.45
N GLY A 145 17.95 -49.99 -1.47
CA GLY A 145 19.04 -50.97 -1.46
C GLY A 145 19.72 -51.06 -0.11
N SER A 146 20.88 -51.72 -0.04
CA SER A 146 21.66 -51.76 1.20
C SER A 146 22.18 -50.38 1.58
N GLN A 147 22.09 -50.05 2.87
CA GLN A 147 22.58 -48.77 3.40
C GLN A 147 24.05 -48.57 3.06
N LEU A 148 24.36 -47.52 2.31
CA LEU A 148 25.73 -47.17 1.94
C LEU A 148 26.49 -46.71 3.20
N LYS A 149 27.59 -47.39 3.55
CA LYS A 149 28.45 -46.97 4.67
C LYS A 149 29.09 -45.61 4.35
N ALA A 150 29.02 -44.70 5.32
CA ALA A 150 29.67 -43.37 5.33
C ALA A 150 31.14 -43.36 4.87
N SER A 151 31.89 -44.41 5.17
CA SER A 151 33.31 -44.52 4.82
C SER A 151 33.59 -44.57 3.31
N ASN A 152 32.58 -44.77 2.47
CA ASN A 152 32.74 -44.94 1.03
C ASN A 152 32.77 -43.61 0.24
N PHE A 153 32.66 -42.46 0.90
CA PHE A 153 32.43 -41.16 0.29
C PHE A 153 33.70 -40.29 0.09
N ARG A 154 34.91 -40.82 0.35
CA ARG A 154 36.18 -40.08 0.16
C ARG A 154 36.59 -39.85 -1.30
N GLY A 155 35.91 -40.48 -2.26
CA GLY A 155 36.16 -40.29 -3.69
C GLY A 155 34.86 -39.95 -4.40
N VAL A 156 34.90 -38.94 -5.28
CA VAL A 156 33.81 -38.55 -6.19
C VAL A 156 33.31 -39.71 -7.06
N SER A 157 34.10 -40.80 -7.15
CA SER A 157 33.81 -42.00 -7.92
C SER A 157 32.80 -42.93 -7.22
N ASN A 158 32.99 -43.33 -5.96
CA ASN A 158 32.31 -44.53 -5.43
C ASN A 158 30.78 -44.43 -5.21
N GLN A 159 30.20 -43.24 -4.99
CA GLN A 159 28.76 -43.14 -4.76
C GLN A 159 27.96 -42.97 -6.03
N VAL A 160 28.38 -42.04 -6.89
CA VAL A 160 27.64 -41.87 -8.14
C VAL A 160 27.97 -43.00 -9.11
N GLU A 161 29.18 -43.57 -9.10
CA GLU A 161 29.44 -44.79 -9.89
C GLU A 161 28.53 -45.96 -9.51
N HIS A 162 28.09 -46.07 -8.25
CA HIS A 162 27.11 -47.07 -7.85
C HIS A 162 25.70 -46.81 -8.41
N PHE A 163 25.37 -45.56 -8.76
CA PHE A 163 24.11 -45.17 -9.39
C PHE A 163 24.23 -44.89 -10.89
N ILE A 164 25.43 -44.94 -11.49
CA ILE A 164 25.68 -44.65 -12.91
C ILE A 164 24.87 -45.60 -13.83
N GLU A 165 24.62 -46.84 -13.39
CA GLU A 165 23.85 -47.82 -14.15
C GLU A 165 22.37 -47.91 -13.72
N LYS A 166 21.98 -47.15 -12.69
CA LYS A 166 20.67 -47.28 -12.05
C LYS A 166 19.65 -46.29 -12.60
N LYS A 167 18.36 -46.61 -12.47
CA LYS A 167 17.27 -45.73 -12.89
C LYS A 167 17.05 -44.67 -11.82
N VAL A 168 17.34 -43.41 -12.16
CA VAL A 168 17.28 -42.29 -11.22
C VAL A 168 16.26 -41.26 -11.69
N SER A 169 15.31 -40.91 -10.84
CA SER A 169 14.44 -39.76 -11.11
C SER A 169 15.16 -38.45 -10.81
N VAL A 170 15.13 -37.53 -11.78
CA VAL A 170 15.71 -36.19 -11.65
C VAL A 170 14.64 -35.10 -11.56
N GLY A 171 13.37 -35.45 -11.34
CA GLY A 171 12.29 -34.46 -11.32
C GLY A 171 11.74 -34.12 -12.72
N ALA A 172 10.50 -33.64 -12.77
CA ALA A 172 9.82 -33.26 -13.99
C ALA A 172 10.46 -32.00 -14.62
N ILE A 173 10.51 -31.94 -15.95
CA ILE A 173 11.05 -30.78 -16.68
C ILE A 173 10.27 -29.52 -16.27
N GLY A 174 10.99 -28.45 -15.92
CA GLY A 174 10.42 -27.20 -15.42
C GLY A 174 10.16 -27.14 -13.91
N SER A 175 10.35 -28.24 -13.19
CA SER A 175 10.32 -28.26 -11.73
C SER A 175 11.63 -27.78 -11.10
N GLY A 176 11.55 -27.25 -9.89
CA GLY A 176 12.74 -26.89 -9.11
C GLY A 176 13.62 -28.11 -8.79
N THR A 177 13.02 -29.29 -8.60
CA THR A 177 13.76 -30.56 -8.47
C THR A 177 14.68 -30.81 -9.66
N HIS A 178 14.16 -30.63 -10.88
CA HIS A 178 14.92 -30.86 -12.11
C HIS A 178 16.12 -29.93 -12.24
N VAL A 179 15.93 -28.63 -11.99
CA VAL A 179 17.02 -27.68 -12.10
C VAL A 179 18.14 -27.98 -11.09
N GLN A 180 17.81 -28.27 -9.82
CA GLN A 180 18.86 -28.56 -8.84
C GLN A 180 19.54 -29.90 -9.06
N ALA A 181 18.78 -30.93 -9.44
CA ALA A 181 19.36 -32.23 -9.77
C ALA A 181 20.37 -32.06 -10.92
N MET A 182 20.00 -31.33 -11.97
CA MET A 182 20.89 -31.06 -13.10
C MET A 182 22.12 -30.24 -12.71
N HIS A 183 21.99 -29.18 -11.90
CA HIS A 183 23.14 -28.43 -11.39
C HIS A 183 24.15 -29.32 -10.64
N LEU A 184 23.66 -30.20 -9.76
CA LEU A 184 24.53 -31.12 -9.03
C LEU A 184 25.18 -32.15 -9.96
N LEU A 185 24.43 -32.67 -10.93
CA LEU A 185 24.93 -33.63 -11.92
C LEU A 185 25.94 -33.01 -12.89
N GLU A 186 25.79 -31.75 -13.27
CA GLU A 186 26.73 -31.02 -14.12
C GLU A 186 28.07 -30.80 -13.41
N ILE A 187 28.04 -30.29 -12.18
CA ILE A 187 29.26 -30.03 -11.38
C ILE A 187 30.02 -31.32 -11.09
N THR A 188 29.31 -32.44 -10.96
CA THR A 188 29.89 -33.76 -10.71
C THR A 188 30.27 -34.52 -11.99
N GLY A 189 30.04 -33.94 -13.18
CA GLY A 189 30.41 -34.52 -14.47
C GLY A 189 29.53 -35.69 -14.92
N GLN A 190 28.26 -35.72 -14.49
CA GLN A 190 27.34 -36.84 -14.63
C GLN A 190 26.04 -36.50 -15.36
N ALA A 191 25.86 -35.26 -15.83
CA ALA A 191 24.64 -34.83 -16.52
C ALA A 191 24.27 -35.66 -17.76
N ASN A 192 25.26 -36.19 -18.51
CA ASN A 192 25.05 -36.87 -19.79
C ASN A 192 24.76 -38.40 -19.66
N ARG A 193 24.22 -38.87 -18.55
CA ARG A 193 23.97 -40.31 -18.33
C ARG A 193 22.59 -40.73 -18.85
N VAL A 194 22.49 -41.97 -19.35
CA VAL A 194 21.35 -42.46 -20.15
C VAL A 194 20.11 -42.83 -19.31
N ASN A 195 20.25 -43.02 -18.00
CA ASN A 195 19.20 -43.62 -17.15
C ASN A 195 18.44 -42.62 -16.27
N PHE A 196 18.46 -41.33 -16.61
CA PHE A 196 17.67 -40.32 -15.90
C PHE A 196 16.23 -40.27 -16.39
N LEU A 197 15.29 -40.26 -15.44
CA LEU A 197 13.86 -40.21 -15.69
C LEU A 197 13.28 -38.89 -15.16
N ASN A 198 12.51 -38.20 -15.99
CA ASN A 198 11.86 -36.94 -15.65
C ASN A 198 10.47 -37.18 -15.07
N LEU A 199 10.41 -37.72 -13.84
CA LEU A 199 9.15 -38.00 -13.13
C LEU A 199 8.82 -36.85 -12.18
N SER A 200 7.54 -36.57 -11.97
CA SER A 200 7.11 -35.68 -10.88
C SER A 200 7.49 -36.25 -9.51
N ASN A 201 7.56 -35.41 -8.47
CA ASN A 201 7.90 -35.88 -7.11
C ASN A 201 6.96 -37.01 -6.65
N HIS A 202 5.67 -36.95 -6.99
CA HIS A 202 4.70 -37.98 -6.62
C HIS A 202 4.94 -39.31 -7.37
N GLU A 203 5.09 -39.25 -8.69
CA GLU A 203 5.41 -40.43 -9.51
C GLU A 203 6.75 -41.06 -9.12
N ALA A 204 7.74 -40.25 -8.75
CA ALA A 204 9.04 -40.71 -8.27
C ALA A 204 8.93 -41.48 -6.94
N VAL A 205 8.12 -40.99 -6.00
CA VAL A 205 7.84 -41.69 -4.72
C VAL A 205 7.22 -43.06 -4.99
N GLU A 206 6.16 -43.12 -5.80
CA GLU A 206 5.49 -44.39 -6.12
C GLU A 206 6.44 -45.37 -6.83
N ALA A 207 7.17 -44.89 -7.84
CA ALA A 207 8.11 -45.71 -8.58
C ALA A 207 9.24 -46.24 -7.68
N LEU A 208 9.73 -45.42 -6.73
CA LEU A 208 10.77 -45.82 -5.79
C LEU A 208 10.24 -46.82 -4.76
N GLN A 209 9.01 -46.66 -4.28
CA GLN A 209 8.33 -47.61 -3.37
C GLN A 209 8.01 -48.96 -4.03
N GLN A 210 7.80 -48.96 -5.34
CA GLN A 210 7.54 -50.18 -6.11
C GLN A 210 8.82 -50.80 -6.70
N GLY A 211 9.99 -50.18 -6.47
CA GLY A 211 11.27 -50.66 -6.99
C GLY A 211 11.39 -50.58 -8.53
N ARG A 212 10.61 -49.72 -9.19
CA ARG A 212 10.72 -49.45 -10.63
C ARG A 212 11.90 -48.54 -10.95
N ILE A 213 12.29 -47.72 -9.97
CA ILE A 213 13.50 -46.90 -9.97
C ILE A 213 14.31 -47.18 -8.72
N ASP A 214 15.60 -46.88 -8.78
CA ASP A 214 16.55 -47.17 -7.70
C ASP A 214 16.80 -45.96 -6.80
N ALA A 215 16.69 -44.76 -7.36
CA ALA A 215 16.90 -43.52 -6.64
C ALA A 215 16.03 -42.38 -7.20
N ALA A 216 15.81 -41.35 -6.38
CA ALA A 216 15.10 -40.15 -6.79
C ALA A 216 15.66 -38.91 -6.09
N PHE A 217 15.86 -37.85 -6.89
CA PHE A 217 15.98 -36.50 -6.38
C PHE A 217 14.60 -35.92 -6.10
N LEU A 218 14.44 -35.32 -4.93
CA LEU A 218 13.29 -34.50 -4.57
C LEU A 218 13.83 -33.20 -3.98
N VAL A 219 13.34 -32.06 -4.44
CA VAL A 219 13.58 -30.76 -3.79
C VAL A 219 12.24 -30.27 -3.27
N ASP A 220 12.07 -30.36 -1.96
CA ASP A 220 10.79 -30.13 -1.31
C ASP A 220 10.97 -29.93 0.20
N GLY A 221 10.06 -29.19 0.83
CA GLY A 221 10.12 -28.92 2.27
C GLY A 221 9.98 -30.20 3.11
N TYR A 222 10.58 -30.19 4.31
CA TYR A 222 10.55 -31.35 5.23
C TYR A 222 9.14 -31.88 5.52
N GLN A 223 8.15 -30.99 5.61
CA GLN A 223 6.77 -31.35 5.94
C GLN A 223 5.96 -31.86 4.73
N SER A 224 6.54 -31.93 3.52
CA SER A 224 5.80 -32.37 2.34
C SER A 224 5.38 -33.83 2.44
N GLN A 225 4.22 -34.17 1.88
CA GLN A 225 3.67 -35.52 1.95
C GLN A 225 4.59 -36.55 1.30
N ASN A 226 5.21 -36.18 0.17
CA ASN A 226 6.14 -37.04 -0.58
C ASN A 226 7.40 -37.34 0.24
N VAL A 227 8.01 -36.32 0.85
CA VAL A 227 9.20 -36.47 1.71
C VAL A 227 8.87 -37.30 2.95
N GLN A 228 7.76 -36.99 3.63
CA GLN A 228 7.34 -37.72 4.83
C GLN A 228 7.03 -39.20 4.54
N THR A 229 6.52 -39.51 3.35
CA THR A 229 6.25 -40.89 2.92
C THR A 229 7.56 -41.68 2.81
N LEU A 230 8.58 -41.13 2.15
CA LEU A 230 9.87 -41.79 1.97
C LEU A 230 10.70 -41.86 3.26
N LEU A 231 10.64 -40.83 4.11
CA LEU A 231 11.31 -40.83 5.42
C LEU A 231 10.79 -41.95 6.34
N LYS A 232 9.50 -42.27 6.27
CA LYS A 232 8.85 -43.31 7.09
C LYS A 232 9.10 -44.73 6.57
N ASP A 233 9.43 -44.89 5.30
CA ASP A 233 9.72 -46.21 4.71
C ASP A 233 11.06 -46.76 5.26
N PRO A 234 11.09 -47.95 5.88
CA PRO A 234 12.32 -48.54 6.40
C PRO A 234 13.27 -49.07 5.31
N ASN A 235 12.78 -49.28 4.07
CA ASN A 235 13.58 -49.80 2.96
C ASN A 235 14.25 -48.68 2.13
N ILE A 236 13.96 -47.43 2.48
CA ILE A 236 14.48 -46.26 1.78
C ILE A 236 15.51 -45.56 2.66
N HIS A 237 16.63 -45.21 2.03
CA HIS A 237 17.74 -44.52 2.66
C HIS A 237 17.94 -43.15 2.01
N ILE A 238 18.63 -42.25 2.72
CA ILE A 238 19.01 -40.92 2.24
C ILE A 238 20.52 -40.87 2.06
N ALA A 239 20.99 -40.27 0.96
CA ALA A 239 22.40 -39.93 0.83
C ALA A 239 22.72 -38.60 1.50
N ALA A 240 23.85 -38.56 2.20
CA ALA A 240 24.44 -37.35 2.76
C ALA A 240 25.33 -36.66 1.71
N PHE A 241 25.57 -35.35 1.89
CA PHE A 241 26.48 -34.58 1.05
C PHE A 241 27.78 -34.29 1.81
N GLU A 242 28.77 -35.19 1.74
CA GLU A 242 30.04 -34.98 2.46
C GLU A 242 30.80 -33.73 2.02
N ARG A 243 30.69 -33.37 0.74
CA ARG A 243 31.30 -32.16 0.18
C ARG A 243 30.34 -30.96 0.18
N ALA A 244 29.35 -30.93 1.09
CA ALA A 244 28.36 -29.86 1.17
C ALA A 244 29.02 -28.47 1.21
N GLN A 245 30.11 -28.29 1.98
CA GLN A 245 30.86 -27.03 2.05
C GLN A 245 31.52 -26.60 0.73
N ALA A 246 31.92 -27.55 -0.11
CA ALA A 246 32.48 -27.22 -1.42
C ALA A 246 31.35 -26.84 -2.40
N LEU A 247 30.25 -27.60 -2.37
CA LEU A 247 29.10 -27.35 -3.22
C LEU A 247 28.42 -26.01 -2.90
N SER A 248 28.28 -25.64 -1.62
CA SER A 248 27.71 -24.34 -1.22
C SER A 248 28.57 -23.13 -1.61
N ARG A 249 29.87 -23.34 -1.86
CA ARG A 249 30.76 -22.27 -2.39
C ARG A 249 30.68 -22.13 -3.90
N ILE A 250 30.43 -23.23 -4.62
CA ILE A 250 30.27 -23.23 -6.08
C ILE A 250 28.87 -22.74 -6.46
N LEU A 251 27.86 -23.12 -5.67
CA LEU A 251 26.46 -22.74 -5.83
C LEU A 251 26.03 -21.90 -4.60
N PRO A 252 26.21 -20.56 -4.64
CA PRO A 252 26.01 -19.70 -3.47
C PRO A 252 24.58 -19.65 -2.92
N PHE A 253 23.59 -20.11 -3.70
CA PHE A 253 22.20 -20.23 -3.26
C PHE A 253 21.93 -21.47 -2.40
N LEU A 254 22.91 -22.38 -2.26
CA LEU A 254 22.78 -23.58 -1.44
C LEU A 254 23.24 -23.32 0.00
N HIS A 255 22.41 -23.76 0.93
CA HIS A 255 22.65 -23.79 2.36
C HIS A 255 22.95 -25.21 2.83
N ILE A 256 23.79 -25.32 3.85
CA ILE A 256 24.07 -26.60 4.50
C ILE A 256 23.04 -26.77 5.61
N LEU A 257 22.34 -27.91 5.60
CA LEU A 257 21.34 -28.28 6.58
C LEU A 257 21.86 -29.46 7.40
N GLU A 258 22.06 -29.25 8.69
CA GLU A 258 22.56 -30.28 9.59
C GLU A 258 21.41 -31.13 10.12
N VAL A 259 21.58 -32.45 10.07
CA VAL A 259 20.61 -33.41 10.61
C VAL A 259 21.33 -34.27 11.65
N PRO A 260 20.96 -34.16 12.93
CA PRO A 260 21.57 -34.98 13.97
C PRO A 260 21.13 -36.45 13.82
N MET A 261 21.94 -37.35 14.37
CA MET A 261 21.61 -38.75 14.55
C MET A 261 20.21 -38.91 15.17
N GLY A 262 19.38 -39.75 14.56
CA GLY A 262 18.00 -39.98 14.96
C GLY A 262 17.04 -38.83 14.65
N GLY A 263 17.49 -37.76 13.98
CA GLY A 263 16.72 -36.54 13.76
C GLY A 263 15.42 -36.73 12.99
N PHE A 264 15.34 -37.70 12.07
CA PHE A 264 14.10 -37.99 11.34
C PHE A 264 13.23 -39.04 12.04
N ASN A 265 13.83 -40.01 12.71
CA ASN A 265 13.12 -41.00 13.51
C ASN A 265 14.03 -41.56 14.62
N LEU A 266 13.74 -41.22 15.87
CA LEU A 266 14.53 -41.66 17.03
C LEU A 266 14.40 -43.17 17.29
N ILE A 267 13.23 -43.76 17.09
CA ILE A 267 13.00 -45.20 17.35
C ILE A 267 13.79 -46.05 16.34
N ARG A 268 13.83 -45.63 15.08
CA ARG A 268 14.62 -46.28 14.02
C ARG A 268 16.11 -45.89 14.08
N ASN A 269 16.47 -44.90 14.89
CA ASN A 269 17.76 -44.21 14.83
C ASN A 269 18.11 -43.79 13.39
N PHE A 270 17.25 -42.97 12.77
CA PHE A 270 17.41 -42.52 11.40
C PHE A 270 17.52 -40.99 11.31
N PRO A 271 18.57 -40.43 10.69
CA PRO A 271 19.78 -41.13 10.23
C PRO A 271 20.58 -41.75 11.39
N ASP A 272 21.43 -42.75 11.11
CA ASP A 272 22.20 -43.50 12.12
C ASP A 272 23.43 -42.76 12.65
N LYS A 273 23.71 -41.59 12.08
CA LYS A 273 24.78 -40.66 12.45
C LYS A 273 24.36 -39.26 12.00
N ASP A 274 25.12 -38.26 12.43
CA ASP A 274 24.97 -36.91 11.91
C ASP A 274 25.27 -36.87 10.41
N ILE A 275 24.38 -36.23 9.65
CA ILE A 275 24.55 -36.03 8.20
C ILE A 275 24.36 -34.56 7.84
N GLN A 276 24.97 -34.17 6.73
CA GLN A 276 24.76 -32.88 6.10
C GLN A 276 23.93 -33.07 4.85
N LEU A 277 22.85 -32.29 4.75
CA LEU A 277 22.08 -32.11 3.54
C LEU A 277 22.44 -30.76 2.91
N LEU A 278 22.19 -30.66 1.61
CA LEU A 278 22.13 -29.37 0.93
C LEU A 278 20.67 -28.96 0.81
N GLY A 279 20.38 -27.69 1.01
CA GLY A 279 19.06 -27.12 0.81
C GLY A 279 19.15 -25.80 0.06
N THR A 280 18.12 -25.50 -0.70
CA THR A 280 17.90 -24.17 -1.25
C THR A 280 16.85 -23.45 -0.40
N THR A 281 16.45 -22.25 -0.80
CA THR A 281 15.41 -21.48 -0.13
C THR A 281 14.21 -21.24 -1.04
N THR A 282 13.02 -21.20 -0.43
CA THR A 282 11.81 -20.71 -1.11
C THR A 282 11.79 -19.20 -1.02
N ASN A 283 11.84 -18.49 -2.14
CA ASN A 283 11.66 -17.03 -2.18
C ASN A 283 10.19 -16.68 -2.42
N LEU A 284 9.72 -15.67 -1.70
CA LEU A 284 8.44 -15.03 -1.98
C LEU A 284 8.68 -13.89 -2.97
N LEU A 285 8.39 -14.15 -4.24
CA LEU A 285 8.51 -13.16 -5.30
C LEU A 285 7.16 -12.48 -5.54
N ILE A 286 7.22 -11.22 -5.94
CA ILE A 286 6.07 -10.39 -6.24
C ILE A 286 6.27 -9.62 -7.54
N ASP A 287 5.16 -9.25 -8.19
CA ASP A 287 5.16 -8.17 -9.17
C ASP A 287 5.55 -6.86 -8.45
N ASP A 288 6.50 -6.11 -9.00
CA ASP A 288 7.03 -4.89 -8.37
C ASP A 288 6.00 -3.74 -8.25
N HIS A 289 4.88 -3.80 -8.97
CA HIS A 289 3.75 -2.88 -8.83
C HIS A 289 2.71 -3.35 -7.80
N MET A 290 2.93 -4.47 -7.12
CA MET A 290 2.04 -4.91 -6.04
C MET A 290 1.87 -3.79 -5.01
N HIS A 291 0.63 -3.53 -4.60
CA HIS A 291 0.34 -2.50 -3.61
C HIS A 291 1.16 -2.71 -2.31
N PRO A 292 1.85 -1.69 -1.77
CA PRO A 292 2.74 -1.81 -0.61
C PRO A 292 2.09 -2.48 0.62
N ALA A 293 0.81 -2.20 0.86
CA ALA A 293 0.05 -2.81 1.94
C ALA A 293 -0.08 -4.35 1.81
N LEU A 294 -0.23 -4.87 0.58
CA LEU A 294 -0.25 -6.33 0.34
C LEU A 294 1.13 -6.94 0.53
N GLN A 295 2.18 -6.27 0.06
CA GLN A 295 3.56 -6.70 0.29
C GLN A 295 3.86 -6.83 1.79
N PHE A 296 3.41 -5.85 2.57
CA PHE A 296 3.51 -5.89 4.02
C PHE A 296 2.71 -7.04 4.63
N LEU A 297 1.49 -7.27 4.14
CA LEU A 297 0.65 -8.38 4.61
C LEU A 297 1.31 -9.74 4.36
N PHE A 298 1.97 -9.92 3.22
CA PHE A 298 2.80 -11.08 2.92
C PHE A 298 3.98 -11.24 3.88
N LEU A 299 4.69 -10.15 4.19
CA LEU A 299 5.81 -10.16 5.14
C LEU A 299 5.36 -10.52 6.58
N GLU A 300 4.21 -10.01 7.00
CA GLU A 300 3.60 -10.39 8.28
C GLU A 300 3.16 -11.86 8.30
N ALA A 301 2.55 -12.33 7.21
CA ALA A 301 2.19 -13.74 7.05
C ALA A 301 3.44 -14.62 7.12
N ALA A 302 4.51 -14.25 6.42
CA ALA A 302 5.79 -14.96 6.45
C ALA A 302 6.38 -14.99 7.87
N ARG A 303 6.37 -13.89 8.60
CA ARG A 303 6.86 -13.87 9.99
C ARG A 303 6.02 -14.77 10.91
N GLU A 304 4.69 -14.74 10.80
CA GLU A 304 3.78 -15.51 11.66
C GLU A 304 3.77 -17.01 11.34
N ILE A 305 3.88 -17.36 10.06
CA ILE A 305 3.81 -18.74 9.57
C ILE A 305 5.20 -19.37 9.58
N ASN A 306 6.17 -18.71 8.92
CA ASN A 306 7.51 -19.23 8.66
C ASN A 306 8.54 -18.80 9.71
N GLY A 307 8.30 -17.70 10.44
CA GLY A 307 9.18 -17.28 11.54
C GLY A 307 9.09 -18.17 12.79
N LYS A 308 8.18 -19.14 12.82
CA LYS A 308 8.12 -20.18 13.85
C LYS A 308 9.27 -21.17 13.67
N ALA A 309 9.78 -21.73 14.76
CA ALA A 309 10.82 -22.75 14.69
C ALA A 309 10.31 -23.97 13.90
N SER A 310 11.14 -24.47 12.99
CA SER A 310 10.90 -25.69 12.21
C SER A 310 12.06 -26.67 12.43
N PHE A 311 12.07 -27.79 11.72
CA PHE A 311 13.16 -28.76 11.84
C PHE A 311 14.52 -28.17 11.39
N PHE A 312 14.51 -27.37 10.32
CA PHE A 312 15.71 -26.80 9.73
C PHE A 312 15.92 -25.31 10.04
N ALA A 313 14.88 -24.62 10.52
CA ALA A 313 14.92 -23.18 10.76
C ALA A 313 14.72 -22.83 12.24
N LYS A 314 15.51 -21.89 12.72
CA LYS A 314 15.40 -21.31 14.07
C LYS A 314 14.25 -20.32 14.12
N ARG A 315 13.74 -20.08 15.33
CA ARG A 315 12.72 -19.05 15.55
C ARG A 315 13.24 -17.67 15.13
N GLY A 316 12.45 -16.97 14.30
CA GLY A 316 12.77 -15.63 13.80
C GLY A 316 13.81 -15.61 12.68
N GLU A 317 14.18 -16.76 12.13
CA GLU A 317 15.12 -16.83 11.00
C GLU A 317 14.49 -16.35 9.68
N PHE A 318 13.20 -16.63 9.48
CA PHE A 318 12.44 -16.19 8.31
C PHE A 318 11.45 -15.05 8.63
N PRO A 319 11.20 -14.13 7.66
CA PRO A 319 11.80 -14.08 6.33
C PRO A 319 13.28 -13.66 6.33
N LEU A 320 14.08 -14.31 5.48
CA LEU A 320 15.51 -14.06 5.29
C LEU A 320 15.74 -13.19 4.06
N PHE A 321 16.49 -12.10 4.23
CA PHE A 321 16.78 -11.13 3.18
C PHE A 321 18.19 -11.35 2.59
N GLY A 322 18.39 -11.00 1.32
CA GLY A 322 19.67 -11.07 0.62
C GLY A 322 20.03 -12.41 -0.04
N SER A 323 19.16 -13.43 0.03
CA SER A 323 19.45 -14.78 -0.49
C SER A 323 18.99 -15.05 -1.93
N SER A 324 18.14 -14.19 -2.51
CA SER A 324 17.43 -14.50 -3.76
C SER A 324 18.16 -14.15 -5.05
N GLY A 325 19.14 -13.24 -4.99
CA GLY A 325 19.82 -12.63 -6.15
C GLY A 325 18.96 -11.65 -6.98
N LEU A 326 17.67 -11.51 -6.67
CA LEU A 326 16.76 -10.51 -7.26
C LEU A 326 16.70 -9.22 -6.41
N PRO A 327 16.29 -8.08 -6.99
CA PRO A 327 16.11 -6.85 -6.22
C PRO A 327 15.03 -7.03 -5.15
N GLU A 328 15.34 -6.58 -3.94
CA GLU A 328 14.38 -6.57 -2.84
C GLU A 328 13.40 -5.42 -3.01
N SER A 329 12.14 -5.65 -2.62
CA SER A 329 11.17 -4.56 -2.57
C SER A 329 11.60 -3.49 -1.56
N PRO A 330 11.38 -2.19 -1.84
CA PRO A 330 11.54 -1.13 -0.85
C PRO A 330 10.78 -1.40 0.46
N VAL A 331 9.62 -2.06 0.39
CA VAL A 331 8.82 -2.45 1.56
C VAL A 331 9.52 -3.53 2.36
N ALA A 332 10.12 -4.52 1.70
CA ALA A 332 10.90 -5.59 2.33
C ALA A 332 12.13 -5.03 3.05
N VAL A 333 12.88 -4.14 2.39
CA VAL A 333 14.04 -3.45 2.98
C VAL A 333 13.62 -2.62 4.20
N HIS A 334 12.49 -1.91 4.12
CA HIS A 334 11.97 -1.14 5.25
C HIS A 334 11.55 -2.05 6.41
N TYR A 335 10.86 -3.15 6.11
CA TYR A 335 10.42 -4.13 7.11
C TYR A 335 11.59 -4.78 7.82
N GLN A 336 12.64 -5.15 7.10
CA GLN A 336 13.85 -5.72 7.70
C GLN A 336 14.51 -4.75 8.69
N LYS A 337 14.58 -3.46 8.35
CA LYS A 337 15.26 -2.45 9.17
C LYS A 337 14.43 -1.97 10.35
N ASN A 338 13.13 -1.77 10.15
CA ASN A 338 12.26 -1.07 11.10
C ASN A 338 11.17 -1.96 11.70
N GLY A 339 10.99 -3.18 11.19
CA GLY A 339 9.90 -4.07 11.57
C GLY A 339 8.53 -3.60 11.08
N SER A 340 7.49 -3.99 11.81
CA SER A 340 6.10 -3.64 11.51
C SER A 340 5.82 -2.17 11.86
N PRO A 341 5.21 -1.36 10.97
CA PRO A 341 4.75 -0.02 11.30
C PRO A 341 3.83 -0.03 12.53
N LEU A 342 4.03 0.93 13.44
CA LEU A 342 3.28 1.02 14.69
C LEU A 342 1.75 1.03 14.49
N LEU A 343 1.28 1.62 13.39
CA LEU A 343 -0.14 1.65 13.03
C LEU A 343 -0.71 0.24 12.77
N MET A 344 0.07 -0.64 12.13
CA MET A 344 -0.34 -2.01 11.81
C MET A 344 -0.21 -2.97 13.00
N ALA A 345 0.52 -2.58 14.04
CA ALA A 345 0.63 -3.37 15.28
C ALA A 345 -0.64 -3.32 16.14
N TYR A 346 -1.42 -2.23 16.08
CA TYR A 346 -2.60 -2.03 16.94
C TYR A 346 -3.94 -1.98 16.19
N LEU A 347 -3.94 -1.70 14.88
CA LEU A 347 -5.15 -1.55 14.09
C LEU A 347 -5.33 -2.71 13.09
N PRO A 348 -6.56 -3.18 12.83
CA PRO A 348 -6.85 -4.07 11.71
C PRO A 348 -6.34 -3.48 10.40
N PHE A 349 -5.90 -4.33 9.47
CA PHE A 349 -5.28 -3.92 8.20
C PHE A 349 -6.04 -2.80 7.47
N TRP A 350 -7.36 -2.96 7.32
CA TRP A 350 -8.20 -1.95 6.66
C TRP A 350 -8.22 -0.59 7.38
N LEU A 351 -8.18 -0.60 8.71
CA LEU A 351 -8.21 0.64 9.50
C LEU A 351 -6.83 1.31 9.53
N ALA A 352 -5.75 0.52 9.61
CA ALA A 352 -4.39 1.03 9.48
C ALA A 352 -4.19 1.72 8.12
N GLU A 353 -4.66 1.09 7.05
CA GLU A 353 -4.60 1.64 5.69
C GLU A 353 -5.47 2.89 5.54
N LEU A 354 -6.69 2.88 6.09
CA LEU A 354 -7.57 4.06 6.07
C LEU A 354 -6.92 5.25 6.78
N VAL A 355 -6.35 5.04 7.98
CA VAL A 355 -5.70 6.10 8.76
C VAL A 355 -4.45 6.61 8.05
N ASN A 356 -3.63 5.71 7.50
CA ASN A 356 -2.43 6.10 6.76
C ASN A 356 -2.81 6.99 5.57
N ARG A 357 -3.78 6.54 4.75
CA ARG A 357 -4.31 7.30 3.63
C ARG A 357 -4.94 8.63 4.05
N LEU A 358 -5.71 8.64 5.15
CA LEU A 358 -6.30 9.85 5.68
C LEU A 358 -5.24 10.86 6.11
N ILE A 359 -4.16 10.45 6.78
CA ILE A 359 -3.10 11.39 7.18
C ILE A 359 -2.45 12.01 5.94
N PHE A 360 -2.10 11.21 4.93
CA PHE A 360 -1.46 11.70 3.70
C PHE A 360 -2.38 12.57 2.84
N VAL A 361 -3.71 12.37 2.86
CA VAL A 361 -4.67 13.22 2.15
C VAL A 361 -5.02 14.46 2.96
N PHE A 362 -5.25 14.29 4.26
CA PHE A 362 -5.79 15.32 5.15
C PHE A 362 -4.73 16.35 5.53
N LEU A 363 -3.48 15.94 5.73
CA LEU A 363 -2.41 16.88 6.09
C LEU A 363 -2.15 17.94 5.00
N PRO A 364 -1.91 17.60 3.71
CA PRO A 364 -1.78 18.61 2.66
C PRO A 364 -3.09 19.38 2.43
N PHE A 365 -4.25 18.72 2.56
CA PHE A 365 -5.54 19.42 2.51
C PHE A 365 -5.64 20.49 3.61
N CYS A 366 -5.26 20.19 4.85
CA CYS A 366 -5.26 21.15 5.96
C CYS A 366 -4.29 22.31 5.73
N VAL A 367 -3.11 22.05 5.17
CA VAL A 367 -2.11 23.08 4.83
C VAL A 367 -2.69 24.08 3.82
N ILE A 368 -3.48 23.62 2.85
CA ILE A 368 -4.14 24.48 1.86
C ILE A 368 -5.43 25.11 2.42
N ALA A 369 -6.22 24.33 3.17
CA ALA A 369 -7.49 24.77 3.73
C ALA A 369 -7.30 25.85 4.79
N TYR A 370 -6.26 25.76 5.61
CA TYR A 370 -5.99 26.72 6.68
C TYR A 370 -5.92 28.18 6.20
N PRO A 371 -5.04 28.58 5.25
CA PRO A 371 -5.02 29.96 4.75
C PRO A 371 -6.33 30.34 4.04
N VAL A 372 -6.95 29.42 3.30
CA VAL A 372 -8.22 29.66 2.62
C VAL A 372 -9.33 30.00 3.63
N LEU A 373 -9.42 29.25 4.73
CA LEU A 373 -10.37 29.48 5.80
C LEU A 373 -10.11 30.80 6.52
N LEU A 374 -8.85 31.16 6.76
CA LEU A 374 -8.49 32.46 7.35
C LEU A 374 -8.88 33.65 6.46
N THR A 375 -8.89 33.49 5.13
CA THR A 375 -9.30 34.58 4.22
C THR A 375 -10.80 34.81 4.13
N LEU A 376 -11.64 33.89 4.62
CA LEU A 376 -13.11 33.98 4.55
C LEU A 376 -13.70 35.29 5.13
N PRO A 377 -13.39 35.71 6.36
CA PRO A 377 -13.93 36.96 6.91
C PRO A 377 -13.54 38.18 6.08
N SER A 378 -12.27 38.26 5.64
CA SER A 378 -11.76 39.35 4.80
C SER A 378 -12.41 39.37 3.41
N PHE A 379 -12.72 38.20 2.84
CA PHE A 379 -13.35 38.10 1.53
C PHE A 379 -14.76 38.71 1.51
N ARG A 380 -15.56 38.44 2.55
CA ARG A 380 -16.90 39.02 2.71
C ARG A 380 -16.83 40.55 2.84
N GLU A 381 -15.94 41.05 3.70
CA GLU A 381 -15.76 42.50 3.88
C GLU A 381 -15.29 43.17 2.58
N LYS A 382 -14.31 42.61 1.87
CA LYS A 382 -13.82 43.15 0.60
C LYS A 382 -14.92 43.23 -0.46
N ARG A 383 -15.80 42.23 -0.56
CA ARG A 383 -16.90 42.22 -1.55
C ARG A 383 -17.93 43.32 -1.26
N ILE A 384 -18.30 43.51 0.00
CA ILE A 384 -19.28 44.53 0.42
C ILE A 384 -18.66 45.92 0.33
N ARG A 385 -17.41 46.10 0.76
CA ARG A 385 -16.63 47.33 0.59
C ARG A 385 -16.54 47.75 -0.88
N ARG A 386 -16.31 46.81 -1.81
CA ARG A 386 -16.35 47.10 -3.26
C ARG A 386 -17.72 47.60 -3.74
N LYS A 387 -18.82 47.08 -3.21
CA LYS A 387 -20.17 47.57 -3.53
C LYS A 387 -20.41 48.98 -2.98
N ILE A 388 -20.03 49.23 -1.72
CA ILE A 388 -20.11 50.57 -1.10
C ILE A 388 -19.29 51.58 -1.92
N ASN A 389 -18.03 51.25 -2.25
CA ASN A 389 -17.17 52.12 -3.05
C ASN A 389 -17.72 52.38 -4.46
N ARG A 390 -18.39 51.39 -5.07
CA ARG A 390 -19.05 51.58 -6.37
C ARG A 390 -20.19 52.60 -6.27
N LEU A 391 -21.04 52.50 -5.24
CA LEU A 391 -22.12 53.46 -5.00
C LEU A 391 -21.57 54.86 -4.67
N TYR A 392 -20.49 54.92 -3.88
CA TYR A 392 -19.79 56.17 -3.59
C TYR A 392 -19.20 56.81 -4.86
N GLY A 393 -18.66 56.00 -5.77
CA GLY A 393 -18.19 56.48 -7.08
C GLY A 393 -19.32 57.03 -7.97
N ILE A 394 -20.48 56.37 -7.97
CA ILE A 394 -21.66 56.88 -8.70
C ILE A 394 -22.13 58.20 -8.10
N LEU A 395 -22.21 58.29 -6.76
CA LEU A 395 -22.55 59.53 -6.07
C LEU A 395 -21.57 60.66 -6.40
N ARG A 396 -20.26 60.38 -6.40
CA ARG A 396 -19.23 61.39 -6.70
C ARG A 396 -19.29 61.89 -8.14
N LEU A 397 -19.49 61.00 -9.11
CA LEU A 397 -19.70 61.41 -10.52
C LEU A 397 -20.95 62.29 -10.63
N TYR A 398 -22.00 61.92 -9.91
CA TYR A 398 -23.24 62.65 -9.89
C TYR A 398 -23.12 64.02 -9.19
N GLU A 399 -22.35 64.12 -8.10
CA GLU A 399 -21.99 65.40 -7.47
C GLU A 399 -21.24 66.32 -8.45
N GLN A 400 -20.33 65.77 -9.25
CA GLN A 400 -19.58 66.51 -10.26
C GLN A 400 -20.50 67.02 -11.38
N GLU A 401 -21.39 66.16 -11.91
CA GLU A 401 -22.41 66.55 -12.90
C GLU A 401 -23.31 67.69 -12.39
N LEU A 402 -23.72 67.63 -11.12
CA LEU A 402 -24.51 68.67 -10.46
C LEU A 402 -23.74 69.97 -10.24
N THR A 403 -22.40 69.94 -10.20
CA THR A 403 -21.58 71.15 -10.03
C THR A 403 -21.35 71.84 -11.38
N GLU A 404 -21.15 71.06 -12.46
CA GLU A 404 -20.80 71.59 -13.78
C GLU A 404 -22.02 72.00 -14.62
N ASN A 405 -23.15 71.27 -14.54
CA ASN A 405 -24.29 71.42 -15.45
C ASN A 405 -25.65 71.50 -14.73
N PHE A 406 -25.74 72.25 -13.63
CA PHE A 406 -26.97 72.36 -12.86
C PHE A 406 -28.08 73.11 -13.60
N GLN A 407 -29.19 72.43 -13.89
CA GLN A 407 -30.40 73.04 -14.45
C GLN A 407 -31.54 73.04 -13.41
N PRO A 408 -32.07 74.21 -12.98
CA PRO A 408 -33.13 74.30 -11.97
C PRO A 408 -34.42 73.56 -12.36
N GLU A 409 -34.69 73.43 -13.66
CA GLU A 409 -35.88 72.80 -14.22
C GLU A 409 -35.91 71.28 -14.01
N MET A 410 -34.74 70.65 -13.83
CA MET A 410 -34.58 69.20 -13.67
C MET A 410 -34.46 68.74 -12.22
N LEU A 411 -34.74 69.61 -11.24
CA LEU A 411 -34.62 69.30 -9.80
C LEU A 411 -35.34 68.00 -9.40
N SER A 412 -36.52 67.75 -9.96
CA SER A 412 -37.30 66.53 -9.67
C SER A 412 -36.65 65.26 -10.21
N GLU A 413 -35.95 65.33 -11.34
CA GLU A 413 -35.18 64.21 -11.88
C GLU A 413 -33.93 63.96 -11.05
N TYR A 414 -33.30 65.04 -10.55
CA TYR A 414 -32.12 64.91 -9.73
C TYR A 414 -32.39 64.24 -8.38
N LEU A 415 -33.53 64.56 -7.75
CA LEU A 415 -33.95 63.90 -6.51
C LEU A 415 -34.29 62.42 -6.73
N LYS A 416 -34.95 62.06 -7.83
CA LYS A 416 -35.25 60.66 -8.17
C LYS A 416 -33.98 59.80 -8.32
N LYS A 417 -32.91 60.35 -8.91
CA LYS A 417 -31.61 59.64 -9.01
C LYS A 417 -30.99 59.40 -7.63
N LEU A 418 -31.10 60.36 -6.70
CA LEU A 418 -30.65 60.17 -5.32
C LEU A 418 -31.50 59.16 -4.55
N ASP A 419 -32.82 59.16 -4.75
CA ASP A 419 -33.72 58.17 -4.15
C ASP A 419 -33.38 56.74 -4.62
N LEU A 420 -33.04 56.58 -5.90
CA LEU A 420 -32.59 55.30 -6.45
C LEU A 420 -31.26 54.84 -5.81
N LEU A 421 -30.31 55.76 -5.60
CA LEU A 421 -29.05 55.47 -4.93
C LEU A 421 -29.24 55.12 -3.45
N GLU A 422 -30.12 55.82 -2.74
CA GLU A 422 -30.47 55.49 -1.37
C GLU A 422 -31.14 54.11 -1.29
N TYR A 423 -32.09 53.82 -2.18
CA TYR A 423 -32.75 52.52 -2.24
C TYR A 423 -31.75 51.37 -2.48
N GLN A 424 -30.83 51.55 -3.42
CA GLN A 424 -29.75 50.57 -3.67
C GLN A 424 -28.83 50.42 -2.44
N THR A 425 -28.60 51.51 -1.71
CA THR A 425 -27.80 51.50 -0.48
C THR A 425 -28.53 50.75 0.65
N LEU A 426 -29.83 50.97 0.85
CA LEU A 426 -30.65 50.31 1.87
C LEU A 426 -30.76 48.78 1.67
N GLN A 427 -30.65 48.29 0.43
CA GLN A 427 -30.65 46.86 0.15
C GLN A 427 -29.34 46.15 0.55
N LEU A 428 -28.28 46.88 0.89
CA LEU A 428 -27.00 46.28 1.28
C LEU A 428 -27.08 45.77 2.73
N LYS A 429 -26.92 44.44 2.92
CA LYS A 429 -26.70 43.84 4.25
C LYS A 429 -25.25 44.03 4.68
N VAL A 430 -24.97 45.03 5.52
CA VAL A 430 -23.60 45.42 5.89
C VAL A 430 -23.15 44.74 7.20
N PRO A 431 -21.96 44.09 7.24
CA PRO A 431 -21.36 43.57 8.47
C PRO A 431 -20.98 44.70 9.43
N LYS A 432 -20.98 44.43 10.75
CA LYS A 432 -20.66 45.42 11.79
C LYS A 432 -19.34 46.17 11.55
N GLY A 433 -18.31 45.49 11.02
CA GLY A 433 -17.01 46.09 10.71
C GLY A 433 -17.01 47.15 9.60
N LEU A 434 -18.08 47.21 8.79
CA LEU A 434 -18.25 48.14 7.66
C LEU A 434 -19.38 49.16 7.90
N SER A 435 -19.98 49.17 9.08
CA SER A 435 -21.08 50.09 9.40
C SER A 435 -20.67 51.55 9.26
N SER A 436 -19.45 51.92 9.64
CA SER A 436 -18.95 53.30 9.49
C SER A 436 -18.96 53.75 8.03
N ASP A 437 -18.40 52.96 7.12
CA ASP A 437 -18.34 53.29 5.69
C ASP A 437 -19.74 53.39 5.06
N TYR A 438 -20.65 52.53 5.51
CA TYR A 438 -22.06 52.55 5.10
C TYR A 438 -22.79 53.81 5.56
N TYR A 439 -22.65 54.20 6.83
CA TYR A 439 -23.27 55.41 7.36
C TYR A 439 -22.67 56.67 6.75
N SER A 440 -21.37 56.69 6.47
CA SER A 440 -20.73 57.80 5.74
C SER A 440 -21.33 57.97 4.35
N LEU A 441 -21.48 56.90 3.56
CA LEU A 441 -22.13 56.96 2.24
C LEU A 441 -23.55 57.52 2.34
N ARG A 442 -24.33 57.05 3.31
CA ARG A 442 -25.71 57.53 3.52
C ARG A 442 -25.74 59.02 3.91
N SER A 443 -24.85 59.44 4.80
CA SER A 443 -24.72 60.84 5.19
C SER A 443 -24.32 61.72 4.00
N SER A 444 -23.48 61.24 3.08
CA SER A 444 -23.13 61.96 1.85
C SER A 444 -24.34 62.09 0.92
N ILE A 445 -25.12 61.03 0.74
CA ILE A 445 -26.37 61.08 -0.04
C ILE A 445 -27.34 62.11 0.55
N ASP A 446 -27.53 62.09 1.88
CA ASP A 446 -28.40 63.03 2.58
C ASP A 446 -27.88 64.47 2.51
N TYR A 447 -26.56 64.68 2.55
CA TYR A 447 -25.95 65.99 2.38
C TYR A 447 -26.26 66.57 0.99
N VAL A 448 -26.02 65.81 -0.08
CA VAL A 448 -26.31 66.26 -1.46
C VAL A 448 -27.80 66.52 -1.64
N ARG A 449 -28.67 65.66 -1.11
CA ARG A 449 -30.13 65.87 -1.12
C ARG A 449 -30.52 67.17 -0.42
N ASN A 450 -29.94 67.45 0.74
CA ASN A 450 -30.22 68.68 1.49
C ASN A 450 -29.71 69.94 0.78
N CYS A 451 -28.56 69.89 0.11
CA CYS A 451 -28.06 70.99 -0.73
C CYS A 451 -29.05 71.31 -1.85
N LEU A 452 -29.48 70.29 -2.59
CA LEU A 452 -30.46 70.43 -3.67
C LEU A 452 -31.82 70.95 -3.16
N GLY A 453 -32.29 70.46 -2.00
CA GLY A 453 -33.52 70.91 -1.37
C GLY A 453 -33.49 72.38 -0.90
N ARG A 454 -32.29 72.92 -0.62
CA ARG A 454 -32.08 74.34 -0.29
C ARG A 454 -31.80 75.22 -1.52
N GLY A 455 -31.76 74.64 -2.72
CA GLY A 455 -31.42 75.35 -3.95
C GLY A 455 -29.94 75.76 -4.04
N VAL A 456 -29.07 75.16 -3.20
CA VAL A 456 -27.64 75.48 -3.14
C VAL A 456 -26.86 74.37 -3.83
N GLN A 457 -25.91 74.73 -4.69
CA GLN A 457 -25.02 73.76 -5.30
C GLN A 457 -24.07 73.17 -4.24
N PRO A 458 -23.93 71.84 -4.15
CA PRO A 458 -23.00 71.23 -3.23
C PRO A 458 -21.56 71.67 -3.55
N TYR A 459 -20.80 72.08 -2.52
CA TYR A 459 -19.38 72.44 -2.58
C TYR A 459 -18.98 73.69 -3.39
N ARG A 460 -19.90 74.60 -3.74
CA ARG A 460 -19.51 75.95 -4.20
C ARG A 460 -18.97 76.77 -3.01
N LEU A 461 -17.69 77.18 -3.10
CA LEU A 461 -17.17 78.24 -2.23
C LEU A 461 -17.97 79.51 -2.50
N GLN A 462 -18.46 80.12 -1.43
CA GLN A 462 -19.23 81.34 -1.46
C GLN A 462 -18.28 82.53 -1.73
N GLU A 463 -17.91 82.74 -2.98
CA GLU A 463 -17.42 84.06 -3.43
C GLU A 463 -18.64 84.95 -3.60
N ASP A 464 -18.97 85.72 -2.56
CA ASP A 464 -19.35 87.14 -2.69
C ASP A 464 -19.78 87.70 -1.33
N ALA A 465 -18.94 88.60 -0.80
CA ALA A 465 -19.35 89.64 0.13
C ALA A 465 -18.36 90.81 0.05
N GLY A 466 -18.67 91.80 -0.78
CA GLY A 466 -18.01 93.11 -0.72
C GLY A 466 -18.09 93.96 -1.99
N ASP A 467 -19.28 94.43 -2.34
CA ASP A 467 -19.46 95.65 -3.16
C ASP A 467 -18.74 96.84 -2.50
N ILE A 468 -17.86 97.54 -3.24
CA ILE A 468 -17.99 98.97 -3.63
C ILE A 468 -17.28 99.17 -4.97
#